data_AF-A0A950NM94-F1
#
_entry.id   AF-A0A950NM94-F1
#
_cell.length_a   1.000
_cell.length_b   1.000
_cell.length_c   1.000
_cell.angle_alpha   90.00
_cell.angle_beta   90.00
_cell.angle_gamma   90.00
#
_symmetry.space_group_name_H-M   'P 1'
#
loop_
_entity.id
_entity.type
_entity.pdbx_description
1 polymer ?
#
loop_
_entity_poly.entity_id
_entity_poly.type
_entity_poly.pdbx_seq_one_letter_code
_entity_poly.pdbx_strand_id
1 'polypeptide(L)'
;MELACRPEAEATIFESTAGDGGARDAWSHLASLRADATVVAGTHSNLPVEWFEAQAERARCPFVQVEGGHFFIQEDTDRAVKLVEQHLIP
;
A
#
# COMPACT_ATOMS: atom_id res chain seq x y z
N MET A 1 15.95 13.46 -14.40
CA MET A 1 15.62 12.38 -13.46
C MET A 1 16.66 12.46 -12.37
N GLU A 2 16.26 12.87 -11.17
CA GLU A 2 17.14 12.96 -10.00
C GLU A 2 16.84 11.74 -9.14
N LEU A 3 17.83 10.88 -8.91
CA LEU A 3 17.65 9.66 -8.15
C LEU A 3 17.60 10.02 -6.66
N ALA A 4 16.62 9.49 -5.93
CA ALA A 4 16.42 9.81 -4.51
C ALA A 4 17.57 9.28 -3.62
N CYS A 5 18.40 8.37 -4.14
CA CYS A 5 19.57 7.84 -3.47
C CYS A 5 20.64 7.44 -4.50
N ARG A 6 21.70 6.77 -4.04
CA ARG A 6 22.74 6.25 -4.95
C ARG A 6 22.12 5.23 -5.91
N PRO A 7 22.50 5.21 -7.20
CA PRO A 7 21.92 4.30 -8.19
C PRO A 7 21.93 2.82 -7.75
N GLU A 8 22.98 2.38 -7.07
CA GLU A 8 23.12 1.00 -6.60
C GLU A 8 22.09 0.66 -5.52
N ALA A 9 21.77 1.61 -4.65
CA ALA A 9 20.77 1.43 -3.60
C ALA A 9 19.36 1.37 -4.20
N GLU A 10 19.07 2.22 -5.17
CA GLU A 10 17.80 2.21 -5.89
C GLU A 10 17.60 0.92 -6.69
N ALA A 11 18.63 0.47 -7.44
CA ALA A 11 18.62 -0.80 -8.15
C ALA A 11 18.36 -1.98 -7.19
N THR A 12 19.00 -1.99 -6.02
CA THR A 12 18.78 -3.03 -5.00
C THR A 12 17.32 -3.07 -4.52
N ILE A 13 16.69 -1.92 -4.30
CA ILE A 13 15.28 -1.85 -3.88
C ILE A 13 14.37 -2.45 -4.97
N PHE A 14 14.58 -2.08 -6.23
CA PHE A 14 13.80 -2.62 -7.35
C PHE A 14 14.04 -4.12 -7.57
N GLU A 15 15.29 -4.58 -7.51
CA GLU A 15 15.65 -5.99 -7.66
C GLU A 15 15.09 -6.87 -6.53
N SER A 16 15.07 -6.35 -5.30
CA SER A 16 14.48 -7.07 -4.15
C SER A 16 12.99 -7.35 -4.35
N THR A 17 12.29 -6.49 -5.09
CA THR A 17 10.87 -6.67 -5.42
C THR A 17 10.65 -7.83 -6.40
N ALA A 18 11.64 -8.12 -7.25
CA ALA A 18 11.59 -9.20 -8.24
C ALA A 18 12.10 -10.55 -7.71
N GLY A 19 12.79 -10.56 -6.56
CA GLY A 19 13.33 -11.77 -5.93
C GLY A 19 12.27 -12.61 -5.17
N ASP A 20 12.73 -13.72 -4.61
CA ASP A 20 11.93 -14.57 -3.72
C ASP A 20 11.51 -13.77 -2.48
N GLY A 21 10.23 -13.89 -2.09
CA GLY A 21 9.60 -13.06 -1.07
C GLY A 21 9.21 -11.65 -1.54
N GLY A 22 9.46 -11.30 -2.80
CA GLY A 22 9.14 -10.01 -3.40
C GLY A 22 7.65 -9.84 -3.77
N ALA A 23 7.36 -8.93 -4.70
CA ALA A 23 5.99 -8.51 -5.03
C ALA A 23 5.07 -9.67 -5.45
N ARG A 24 5.58 -10.62 -6.23
CA ARG A 24 4.79 -11.78 -6.69
C ARG A 24 4.36 -12.67 -5.51
N ASP A 25 5.24 -12.86 -4.56
CA ASP A 25 4.99 -13.75 -3.42
C ASP A 25 4.09 -13.04 -2.40
N ALA A 26 4.34 -11.74 -2.16
CA ALA A 26 3.45 -10.88 -1.37
C ALA A 26 2.02 -10.82 -1.95
N TRP A 27 1.90 -10.61 -3.26
CA TRP A 27 0.62 -10.67 -3.97
C TRP A 27 -0.07 -12.01 -3.76
N SER A 28 0.67 -13.11 -3.90
CA SER A 28 0.13 -14.46 -3.72
C SER A 28 -0.40 -14.67 -2.30
N HIS A 29 0.28 -14.11 -1.30
CA HIS A 29 -0.05 -14.21 0.12
C HIS A 29 -1.29 -13.39 0.56
N LEU A 30 -1.75 -12.41 -0.23
CA LEU A 30 -2.96 -11.65 0.12
C LEU A 30 -4.18 -12.55 0.32
N ALA A 31 -4.30 -13.61 -0.49
CA ALA A 31 -5.41 -14.56 -0.39
C ALA A 31 -5.37 -15.42 0.90
N SER A 32 -4.26 -15.44 1.62
CA SER A 32 -4.10 -16.14 2.90
C SER A 32 -4.26 -15.24 4.13
N LEU A 33 -4.62 -13.97 3.96
CA LEU A 33 -4.92 -13.09 5.10
C LEU A 33 -6.07 -13.66 5.95
N ARG A 34 -5.86 -13.64 7.26
CA ARG A 34 -6.82 -14.12 8.28
C ARG A 34 -7.23 -13.03 9.28
N ALA A 35 -6.46 -11.95 9.34
CA ALA A 35 -6.80 -10.80 10.16
C ALA A 35 -7.82 -9.92 9.43
N ASP A 36 -8.64 -9.21 10.19
CA ASP A 36 -9.46 -8.13 9.65
C ASP A 36 -8.54 -7.06 9.05
N ALA A 37 -8.84 -6.67 7.81
CA ALA A 37 -8.03 -5.75 7.04
C ALA A 37 -8.94 -4.79 6.26
N THR A 38 -8.39 -3.65 5.90
CA THR A 38 -8.98 -2.69 4.96
C THR A 38 -7.84 -2.17 4.08
N VAL A 39 -8.04 -2.14 2.76
CA VAL A 39 -7.11 -1.48 1.83
C VAL A 39 -7.54 -0.03 1.68
N VAL A 40 -6.61 0.90 1.86
CA VAL A 40 -6.86 2.34 1.77
C VAL A 40 -5.93 2.96 0.73
N ALA A 41 -6.46 3.82 -0.14
CA ALA A 41 -5.67 4.57 -1.13
C ALA A 41 -6.03 6.06 -1.12
N GLY A 42 -5.01 6.91 -1.27
CA GLY A 42 -5.19 8.34 -1.47
C GLY A 42 -5.81 8.67 -2.83
N THR A 43 -6.72 9.62 -2.90
CA THR A 43 -7.36 10.13 -4.14
C THR A 43 -6.36 10.73 -5.14
N HIS A 44 -5.23 11.25 -4.66
CA HIS A 44 -4.15 11.85 -5.46
C HIS A 44 -2.89 10.98 -5.47
N SER A 45 -3.02 9.69 -5.17
CA SER A 45 -1.92 8.72 -5.29
C SER A 45 -1.32 8.76 -6.70
N ASN A 46 0.00 8.68 -6.78
CA ASN A 46 0.72 8.53 -8.06
C ASN A 46 0.73 7.08 -8.57
N LEU A 47 0.13 6.14 -7.83
CA LEU A 47 -0.06 4.74 -8.24
C LEU A 47 -1.48 4.51 -8.79
N PRO A 48 -1.66 3.61 -9.77
CA PRO A 48 -2.97 3.26 -10.31
C PRO A 48 -3.95 2.76 -9.24
N VAL A 49 -5.18 3.25 -9.26
CA VAL A 49 -6.20 2.89 -8.26
C VAL A 49 -6.57 1.41 -8.33
N GLU A 50 -6.54 0.85 -9.55
CA GLU A 50 -6.89 -0.53 -9.87
C GLU A 50 -5.97 -1.54 -9.16
N TRP A 51 -4.74 -1.12 -8.82
CA TRP A 51 -3.83 -1.97 -8.05
C TRP A 51 -4.35 -2.18 -6.62
N PHE A 52 -4.89 -1.15 -5.98
CA PHE A 52 -5.44 -1.24 -4.64
C PHE A 52 -6.78 -1.99 -4.64
N GLU A 53 -7.63 -1.77 -5.65
CA GLU A 53 -8.86 -2.54 -5.84
C GLU A 53 -8.56 -4.04 -5.97
N ALA A 54 -7.58 -4.39 -6.80
CA ALA A 54 -7.20 -5.79 -7.00
C ALA A 54 -6.56 -6.40 -5.73
N GLN A 55 -5.83 -5.62 -4.94
CA GLN A 55 -5.34 -6.05 -3.62
C GLN A 55 -6.51 -6.35 -2.67
N ALA A 56 -7.48 -5.45 -2.59
CA ALA A 56 -8.65 -5.59 -1.73
C ALA A 56 -9.51 -6.82 -2.12
N GLU A 57 -9.74 -7.00 -3.42
CA GLU A 57 -10.43 -8.18 -3.95
C GLU A 57 -9.70 -9.46 -3.56
N ARG A 58 -8.38 -9.51 -3.77
CA ARG A 58 -7.58 -10.71 -3.48
C ARG A 58 -7.51 -11.01 -1.99
N ALA A 59 -7.42 -9.97 -1.15
CA ALA A 59 -7.44 -10.06 0.31
C ALA A 59 -8.85 -10.30 0.88
N ARG A 60 -9.91 -10.15 0.07
CA ARG A 60 -11.32 -10.23 0.46
C ARG A 60 -11.67 -9.23 1.56
N CYS A 61 -11.16 -8.02 1.44
CA CYS A 61 -11.37 -6.95 2.40
C CYS A 61 -11.97 -5.70 1.74
N PRO A 62 -12.50 -4.75 2.52
CA PRO A 62 -12.99 -3.49 1.98
C PRO A 62 -11.86 -2.69 1.31
N PHE A 63 -12.24 -1.92 0.29
CA PHE A 63 -11.42 -0.87 -0.31
C PHE A 63 -12.02 0.50 0.00
N VAL A 64 -11.20 1.44 0.44
CA VAL A 64 -11.60 2.81 0.77
C VAL A 64 -10.66 3.81 0.13
N GLN A 65 -11.21 4.81 -0.55
CA GLN A 65 -10.45 5.98 -0.99
C GLN A 65 -10.57 7.11 0.02
N VAL A 66 -9.45 7.77 0.29
CA VAL A 66 -9.35 8.89 1.23
C VAL A 66 -8.66 10.08 0.57
N GLU A 67 -8.96 11.28 1.02
CA GLU A 67 -8.29 12.46 0.49
C GLU A 67 -6.79 12.43 0.85
N GLY A 68 -5.92 12.56 -0.16
CA GLY A 68 -4.47 12.61 0.04
C GLY A 68 -3.67 11.92 -1.07
N GLY A 69 -2.35 12.03 -1.00
CA GLY A 69 -1.43 11.37 -1.93
C GLY A 69 -1.13 9.92 -1.55
N HIS A 70 -0.10 9.33 -2.17
CA HIS A 70 0.34 7.97 -1.85
C HIS A 70 0.82 7.83 -0.39
N PHE A 71 1.33 8.92 0.19
CA PHE A 71 1.82 9.02 1.56
C PHE A 71 0.83 9.75 2.48
N PHE A 72 -0.48 9.58 2.28
CA PHE A 72 -1.53 10.29 3.02
C PHE A 72 -1.48 10.12 4.55
N ILE A 73 -0.85 9.04 5.04
CA ILE A 73 -0.60 8.79 6.46
C ILE A 73 0.46 9.75 7.03
N GLN A 74 1.45 10.13 6.23
CA GLN A 74 2.54 11.02 6.62
C GLN A 74 2.21 12.50 6.39
N GLU A 75 1.20 12.81 5.58
CA GLU A 75 0.75 14.18 5.30
C GLU A 75 0.12 14.87 6.52
N ASP A 76 -0.63 14.11 7.32
CA ASP A 76 -1.35 14.61 8.50
C ASP A 76 -1.52 13.45 9.50
N THR A 77 -0.75 13.49 10.60
CA THR A 77 -0.76 12.46 11.63
C THR A 77 -2.10 12.38 12.37
N ASP A 78 -2.77 13.51 12.61
CA ASP A 78 -4.06 13.52 13.31
C ASP A 78 -5.15 12.88 12.44
N ARG A 79 -5.08 13.12 11.13
CA ARG A 79 -5.94 12.43 10.15
C ARG A 79 -5.61 10.93 10.08
N ALA A 80 -4.33 10.56 10.10
CA ALA A 80 -3.91 9.17 10.06
C ALA A 80 -4.42 8.36 11.27
N VAL A 81 -4.39 8.92 12.48
CA VAL A 81 -4.95 8.30 13.69
C VAL A 81 -6.43 7.99 13.49
N LYS A 82 -7.21 8.98 13.01
CA LYS A 82 -8.64 8.81 12.76
C LYS A 82 -8.93 7.73 11.71
N LEU A 83 -8.11 7.64 10.67
CA LEU A 83 -8.26 6.60 9.63
C LEU A 83 -8.03 5.20 10.20
N VAL A 84 -7.03 5.03 11.07
CA VAL A 84 -6.80 3.75 11.77
C VAL A 84 -7.97 3.43 12.70
N GLU A 85 -8.42 4.39 13.50
CA GLU A 85 -9.58 4.21 14.39
C GLU A 85 -10.84 3.82 13.61
N GLN A 86 -11.08 4.40 12.43
CA GLN A 86 -12.27 4.14 11.61
C GLN A 86 -12.25 2.81 10.86
N HIS A 87 -11.07 2.29 10.51
CA HIS A 87 -10.94 1.17 9.56
C HIS A 87 -10.21 -0.06 10.10
N LEU A 88 -9.60 0.04 11.29
CA LEU A 88 -8.80 -1.02 11.91
C LEU A 88 -9.20 -1.34 13.36
N ILE A 89 -9.93 -0.47 14.06
CA ILE A 89 -10.40 -0.71 15.43
C ILE A 89 -11.92 -1.02 15.39
N PRO A 90 -12.37 -2.17 15.95
CA PRO A 90 -13.79 -2.53 16.01
C PRO A 90 -14.66 -1.57 16.82
#